data_AF-A0A1E4FP06-F1
#
_entry.id   AF-A0A1E4FP06-F1
#
_cell.length_a   1.000
_cell.length_b   1.000
_cell.length_c   1.000
_cell.angle_alpha   90.00
_cell.angle_beta   90.00
_cell.angle_gamma   90.00
#
_symmetry.space_group_name_H-M   'P 1'
#
loop_
_entity.id
_entity.type
_entity.pdbx_description
1 polymer ?
#
loop_
_entity_poly.entity_id
_entity_poly.type
_entity_poly.pdbx_seq_one_letter_code
_entity_poly.pdbx_strand_id
1 'polypeptide(L)'
;MMIYPFLAPYVLAKTFVNSWFDHVFYDIDCLSETERQELPGMLEVPQLITVFPKETEQPIRVATTLEAFRKSPERPTAFVLAGAVASSLGGVSLARNVADALGRSVCFILPSALESTWSEQWTAAWTVPSRPFASDSDLLAEILGDPNLKVDFVLGHSRGCLRVAHALSRCPAPPDCEVVTVGGVVDLPLEAGPVRQILGAYDWLGAANSRLDLEHQVVPASGHHLNPQLPFALNLSEVLPATI
;
A
#
# COMPACT_ATOMS: atom_id res chain seq x y z
N MET A 1 18.61 14.19 19.73
CA MET A 1 17.71 14.42 18.58
C MET A 1 18.48 15.28 17.58
N MET A 2 19.11 14.65 16.59
CA MET A 2 19.96 15.31 15.61
C MET A 2 19.08 15.61 14.38
N ILE A 3 18.51 16.81 14.32
CA ILE A 3 17.72 17.25 13.16
C ILE A 3 18.74 17.59 12.08
N TYR A 4 18.84 16.77 11.03
CA TYR A 4 19.70 17.06 9.89
C TYR A 4 19.07 18.22 9.09
N PRO A 5 19.70 19.42 9.04
CA PRO A 5 19.09 20.61 8.42
C PRO A 5 18.90 20.50 6.90
N PHE A 6 19.44 19.44 6.28
CA PHE A 6 19.27 19.13 4.85
C PHE A 6 18.07 18.20 4.56
N LEU A 7 17.42 17.65 5.59
CA LEU A 7 16.36 16.66 5.41
C LEU A 7 15.05 17.30 4.95
N ALA A 8 14.68 18.46 5.49
CA ALA A 8 13.43 19.15 5.15
C ALA A 8 13.28 19.51 3.66
N PRO A 9 14.24 20.19 2.99
CA PRO A 9 14.13 20.48 1.56
C PRO A 9 14.17 19.21 0.69
N TYR A 10 14.87 18.17 1.15
CA TYR A 10 14.91 16.87 0.48
C TYR A 10 13.57 16.12 0.57
N VAL A 11 12.90 16.12 1.74
CA VAL A 11 11.56 15.56 1.90
C VAL A 11 10.54 16.33 1.07
N LEU A 12 10.59 17.67 1.04
CA LEU A 12 9.67 18.49 0.23
C LEU A 12 9.78 18.22 -1.28
N ALA A 13 10.99 18.18 -1.82
CA ALA A 13 11.22 17.88 -3.23
C ALA A 13 10.72 16.47 -3.61
N LYS A 14 10.84 15.49 -2.70
CA LYS A 14 10.32 14.13 -2.91
C LYS A 14 8.81 14.08 -2.92
N THR A 15 8.15 14.74 -1.97
CA THR A 15 6.68 14.77 -1.92
C THR A 15 6.12 15.28 -3.25
N PHE A 16 6.76 16.29 -3.85
CA PHE A 16 6.37 16.80 -5.17
C PHE A 16 6.52 15.78 -6.30
N VAL A 17 7.67 15.09 -6.39
CA VAL A 17 7.89 14.04 -7.41
C VAL A 17 6.93 12.87 -7.24
N ASN A 18 6.70 12.45 -5.99
CA ASN A 18 5.78 11.38 -5.65
C ASN A 18 4.34 11.74 -6.04
N SER A 19 3.89 12.98 -5.78
CA SER A 19 2.57 13.45 -6.20
C SER A 19 2.38 13.38 -7.72
N TRP A 20 3.40 13.68 -8.52
CA TRP A 20 3.30 13.54 -9.98
C TRP A 20 3.11 12.08 -10.42
N PHE A 21 3.81 11.14 -9.80
CA PHE A 21 3.59 9.72 -10.04
C PHE A 21 2.23 9.25 -9.54
N ASP A 22 1.69 9.84 -8.47
CA ASP A 22 0.37 9.50 -7.96
C ASP A 22 -0.72 9.82 -8.99
N HIS A 23 -0.62 10.94 -9.70
CA HIS A 23 -1.50 11.27 -10.84
C HIS A 23 -1.46 10.25 -11.98
N VAL A 24 -0.40 9.45 -12.08
CA VAL A 24 -0.30 8.41 -13.12
C VAL A 24 -0.80 7.08 -12.59
N PHE A 25 -0.39 6.71 -11.37
CA PHE A 25 -0.58 5.35 -10.86
C PHE A 25 -1.87 5.15 -10.05
N TYR A 26 -2.48 6.20 -9.51
CA TYR A 26 -3.63 6.08 -8.60
C TYR A 26 -4.79 6.98 -9.00
N ASP A 27 -5.99 6.60 -8.58
CA ASP A 27 -7.23 7.37 -8.74
C ASP A 27 -7.31 8.52 -7.74
N ILE A 28 -6.46 9.54 -7.89
CA ILE A 28 -6.40 10.63 -6.90
C ILE A 28 -7.65 11.53 -6.88
N ASP A 29 -8.50 11.41 -7.90
CA ASP A 29 -9.77 12.13 -8.00
C ASP A 29 -10.89 11.45 -7.20
N CYS A 30 -10.63 10.27 -6.63
CA CYS A 30 -11.55 9.65 -5.68
C CYS A 30 -11.68 10.46 -4.38
N LEU A 31 -10.65 11.24 -4.02
CA LEU A 31 -10.57 12.06 -2.81
C LEU A 31 -11.16 13.46 -3.05
N SER A 32 -11.88 13.96 -2.04
CA SER A 32 -12.36 15.34 -2.04
C SER A 32 -11.21 16.34 -1.89
N GLU A 33 -11.47 17.60 -2.28
CA GLU A 33 -10.49 18.68 -2.12
C GLU A 33 -10.09 18.87 -0.64
N THR A 34 -11.06 18.78 0.27
CA THR A 34 -10.81 18.85 1.71
C THR A 34 -9.89 17.73 2.19
N GLU A 35 -10.16 16.48 1.79
CA GLU A 35 -9.30 15.35 2.15
C GLU A 35 -7.88 15.55 1.63
N ARG A 36 -7.71 16.01 0.38
CA ARG A 36 -6.39 16.26 -0.21
C ARG A 36 -5.59 17.31 0.56
N GLN A 37 -6.25 18.34 1.08
CA GLN A 37 -5.61 19.39 1.88
C GLN A 37 -5.25 18.93 3.31
N GLU A 38 -5.95 17.93 3.84
CA GLU A 38 -5.78 17.41 5.19
C GLU A 38 -4.86 16.18 5.27
N LEU A 39 -4.35 15.68 4.13
CA LEU A 39 -3.44 14.54 4.11
C LEU A 39 -2.19 14.80 4.96
N PRO A 40 -1.75 13.81 5.77
CA PRO A 40 -0.57 14.00 6.59
C PRO A 40 0.69 14.10 5.72
N GLY A 41 1.64 14.93 6.15
CA GLY A 41 3.01 14.86 5.64
C GLY A 41 3.68 13.55 6.08
N MET A 42 4.64 13.08 5.28
CA MET A 42 5.43 11.90 5.61
C MET A 42 6.42 12.17 6.75
N LEU A 43 6.53 11.23 7.70
CA LEU A 43 7.47 11.28 8.81
C LEU A 43 8.71 10.39 8.57
N GLU A 44 9.69 10.46 9.47
CA GLU A 44 10.85 9.55 9.47
C GLU A 44 10.50 8.10 9.85
N VAL A 45 9.28 7.87 10.33
CA VAL A 45 8.72 6.57 10.68
C VAL A 45 7.42 6.32 9.91
N PRO A 46 7.02 5.06 9.68
CA PRO A 46 5.75 4.74 9.05
C PRO A 46 4.54 5.22 9.87
N GLN A 47 3.43 5.50 9.20
CA GLN A 47 2.17 5.95 9.80
C GLN A 47 1.01 5.06 9.37
N LEU A 48 -0.04 4.99 10.18
CA LEU A 48 -1.25 4.22 9.91
C LEU A 48 -2.39 5.18 9.59
N ILE A 49 -2.93 5.10 8.38
CA ILE A 49 -4.00 5.97 7.91
C ILE A 49 -5.24 5.13 7.67
N THR A 50 -6.27 5.34 8.48
CA THR A 50 -7.58 4.69 8.31
C THR A 50 -8.40 5.48 7.29
N VAL A 51 -8.83 4.80 6.24
CA VAL A 51 -9.61 5.32 5.13
C VAL A 51 -10.92 4.54 5.08
N PHE A 52 -12.03 5.24 4.90
CA PHE A 52 -13.37 4.64 4.88
C PHE A 52 -13.87 4.46 3.45
N PRO A 53 -14.97 3.74 3.19
CA PRO A 53 -15.66 3.83 1.92
C PRO A 53 -16.21 5.26 1.71
N LYS A 54 -16.16 5.76 0.48
CA LYS A 54 -16.58 7.12 0.08
C LYS A 54 -18.00 7.44 0.52
N GLU A 55 -18.90 6.47 0.36
CA GLU A 55 -20.32 6.59 0.72
C GLU A 55 -20.59 6.83 2.21
N THR A 56 -19.62 6.53 3.09
CA THR A 56 -19.79 6.72 4.54
C THR A 56 -19.56 8.16 5.01
N GLU A 57 -18.98 9.01 4.16
CA GLU A 57 -18.60 10.41 4.47
C GLU A 57 -17.74 10.57 5.75
N GLN A 58 -17.11 9.50 6.23
CA GLN A 58 -16.25 9.55 7.40
C GLN A 58 -14.88 10.16 7.06
N PRO A 59 -14.34 11.04 7.93
CA PRO A 59 -13.03 11.64 7.71
C PRO A 59 -11.92 10.60 7.86
N ILE A 60 -10.84 10.79 7.10
CA ILE A 60 -9.61 10.01 7.23
C ILE A 60 -9.04 10.19 8.65
N ARG A 61 -8.51 9.11 9.25
CA ARG A 61 -7.90 9.16 10.59
C ARG A 61 -6.44 8.72 10.53
N VAL A 62 -5.56 9.51 11.15
CA VAL A 62 -4.12 9.26 11.16
C VAL A 62 -3.67 8.85 12.56
N ALA A 63 -2.98 7.71 12.65
CA ALA A 63 -2.23 7.28 13.81
C ALA A 63 -0.74 7.28 13.48
N THR A 64 0.03 8.10 14.20
CA THR A 64 1.49 8.21 14.00
C THR A 64 2.29 7.08 14.65
N THR A 65 1.64 6.24 15.45
CA THR A 65 2.25 5.08 16.10
C THR A 65 1.27 3.91 16.15
N LEU A 66 1.79 2.68 16.27
CA LEU A 66 0.96 1.49 16.50
C LEU A 66 0.14 1.58 17.79
N GLU A 67 0.69 2.20 18.84
CA GLU A 67 -0.05 2.41 20.10
C GLU A 67 -1.24 3.36 19.91
N ALA A 68 -1.07 4.45 19.15
CA ALA A 68 -2.17 5.34 18.81
C ALA A 68 -3.25 4.62 17.99
N PHE A 69 -2.84 3.75 17.05
CA PHE A 69 -3.75 2.93 16.26
C PHE A 69 -4.54 1.95 17.14
N ARG A 70 -3.90 1.26 18.10
CA ARG A 70 -4.57 0.36 19.04
C ARG A 70 -5.68 1.04 19.86
N LYS A 71 -5.48 2.32 20.18
CA LYS A 71 -6.44 3.18 20.92
C LYS A 71 -7.50 3.82 20.03
N SER A 72 -7.38 3.70 18.71
CA SER A 72 -8.39 4.20 17.77
C SER A 72 -9.72 3.49 17.97
N PRO A 73 -10.87 4.20 17.92
CA PRO A 73 -12.18 3.57 17.99
C PRO A 73 -12.48 2.70 16.77
N GLU A 74 -11.91 3.03 15.62
CA GLU A 74 -11.97 2.22 14.40
C GLU A 74 -10.61 1.54 14.21
N ARG A 75 -10.62 0.21 14.09
CA ARG A 75 -9.43 -0.60 13.82
C ARG A 75 -9.71 -1.46 12.59
N PRO A 76 -9.44 -0.95 11.38
CA PRO A 76 -9.57 -1.73 10.16
C PRO A 76 -8.79 -3.04 10.28
N THR A 77 -9.36 -4.10 9.71
CA THR A 77 -8.72 -5.41 9.63
C THR A 77 -8.10 -5.66 8.25
N ALA A 78 -8.36 -4.76 7.31
CA ALA A 78 -7.79 -4.73 5.96
C ALA A 78 -6.63 -3.72 5.90
N PHE A 79 -5.48 -4.15 5.40
CA PHE A 79 -4.28 -3.33 5.30
C PHE A 79 -3.78 -3.22 3.87
N VAL A 80 -3.29 -2.04 3.48
CA VAL A 80 -2.75 -1.82 2.12
C VAL A 80 -1.38 -1.16 2.14
N LEU A 81 -0.52 -1.57 1.21
CA LEU A 81 0.80 -1.00 0.95
C LEU A 81 0.91 -0.56 -0.51
N ALA A 82 1.24 0.70 -0.71
CA ALA A 82 1.43 1.31 -2.03
C ALA A 82 2.86 1.08 -2.58
N GLY A 83 3.06 1.45 -3.85
CA GLY A 83 4.32 1.28 -4.59
C GLY A 83 5.51 2.15 -4.12
N ALA A 84 6.60 2.12 -4.88
CA ALA A 84 7.92 2.66 -4.47
C ALA A 84 7.94 4.18 -4.19
N VAL A 85 7.08 4.92 -4.88
CA VAL A 85 6.94 6.39 -4.76
C VAL A 85 5.70 6.80 -3.97
N ALA A 86 5.20 5.92 -3.09
CA ALA A 86 3.99 6.15 -2.31
C ALA A 86 4.08 7.45 -1.50
N SER A 87 3.16 8.39 -1.77
CA SER A 87 2.86 9.49 -0.86
C SER A 87 1.52 9.24 -0.14
N SER A 88 1.17 10.12 0.78
CA SER A 88 -0.18 10.12 1.38
C SER A 88 -1.27 10.23 0.31
N LEU A 89 -1.04 10.96 -0.79
CA LEU A 89 -2.03 11.13 -1.86
C LEU A 89 -2.33 9.82 -2.57
N GLY A 90 -1.33 9.21 -3.22
CA GLY A 90 -1.53 7.94 -3.93
C GLY A 90 -1.93 6.79 -3.00
N GLY A 91 -1.34 6.71 -1.82
CA GLY A 91 -1.62 5.64 -0.86
C GLY A 91 -3.02 5.70 -0.25
N VAL A 92 -3.51 6.91 0.10
CA VAL A 92 -4.90 7.08 0.55
C VAL A 92 -5.88 6.85 -0.60
N SER A 93 -5.53 7.21 -1.84
CA SER A 93 -6.36 6.95 -3.01
C SER A 93 -6.50 5.44 -3.28
N LEU A 94 -5.38 4.69 -3.21
CA LEU A 94 -5.38 3.24 -3.24
C LEU A 94 -6.29 2.66 -2.15
N ALA A 95 -6.11 3.12 -0.91
CA ALA A 95 -6.91 2.64 0.22
C ALA A 95 -8.39 2.97 0.08
N ARG A 96 -8.74 4.12 -0.51
CA ARG A 96 -10.13 4.49 -0.80
C ARG A 96 -10.75 3.53 -1.80
N ASN A 97 -10.08 3.26 -2.92
CA ASN A 97 -10.61 2.31 -3.91
C ASN A 97 -10.75 0.89 -3.33
N VAL A 98 -9.83 0.45 -2.47
CA VAL A 98 -9.94 -0.83 -1.77
C VAL A 98 -11.09 -0.80 -0.75
N ALA A 99 -11.24 0.28 0.00
CA ALA A 99 -12.33 0.44 0.96
C ALA A 99 -13.70 0.42 0.27
N ASP A 100 -13.83 1.10 -0.86
CA ASP A 100 -15.02 1.11 -1.70
C ASP A 100 -15.33 -0.29 -2.24
N ALA A 101 -14.31 -1.03 -2.71
CA ALA A 101 -14.49 -2.38 -3.22
C ALA A 101 -14.88 -3.39 -2.12
N LEU A 102 -14.32 -3.25 -0.92
CA LEU A 102 -14.61 -4.14 0.21
C LEU A 102 -15.86 -3.75 1.01
N GLY A 103 -16.36 -2.52 0.85
CA GLY A 103 -17.48 -1.97 1.62
C GLY A 103 -17.15 -1.76 3.11
N ARG A 104 -15.88 -1.59 3.46
CA ARG A 104 -15.41 -1.41 4.85
C ARG A 104 -14.16 -0.55 4.95
N SER A 105 -13.84 -0.10 6.17
CA SER A 105 -12.63 0.69 6.41
C SER A 105 -11.36 -0.12 6.14
N VAL A 106 -10.32 0.57 5.64
CA VAL A 106 -9.02 0.02 5.26
C VAL A 106 -7.93 0.87 5.90
N CYS A 107 -6.86 0.23 6.37
CA CYS A 107 -5.69 0.92 6.88
C CYS A 107 -4.58 0.94 5.82
N PHE A 108 -4.22 2.13 5.36
CA PHE A 108 -2.99 2.34 4.60
C PHE A 108 -1.80 2.47 5.54
N ILE A 109 -0.76 1.67 5.30
CA ILE A 109 0.54 1.85 5.94
C ILE A 109 1.36 2.81 5.08
N LEU A 110 1.40 4.07 5.50
CA LEU A 110 2.23 5.08 4.86
C LEU A 110 3.70 4.81 5.20
N PRO A 111 4.58 4.54 4.22
CA PRO A 111 6.01 4.38 4.48
C PRO A 111 6.63 5.64 5.05
N SER A 112 7.80 5.50 5.68
CA SER A 112 8.59 6.66 6.08
C SER A 112 9.09 7.45 4.85
N ALA A 113 9.36 8.75 5.03
CA ALA A 113 9.96 9.63 4.03
C ALA A 113 11.36 9.16 3.55
N LEU A 114 12.00 8.29 4.34
CA LEU A 114 13.29 7.67 4.02
C LEU A 114 13.11 6.47 3.07
N GLU A 115 11.94 5.82 3.07
CA GLU A 115 11.62 4.63 2.29
C GLU A 115 10.82 4.90 1.03
N SER A 116 10.02 5.96 1.01
CA SER A 116 9.38 6.43 -0.21
C SER A 116 10.38 7.21 -1.06
N THR A 117 11.21 6.48 -1.80
CA THR A 117 12.16 7.06 -2.75
C THR A 117 12.09 6.38 -4.11
N TRP A 118 12.10 7.21 -5.14
CA TRP A 118 12.63 6.81 -6.43
C TRP A 118 14.15 6.61 -6.23
N SER A 119 14.60 5.36 -6.11
CA SER A 119 16.02 5.03 -6.06
C SER A 119 16.42 4.32 -7.34
N GLU A 120 17.68 4.49 -7.76
CA GLU A 120 18.27 3.75 -8.89
C GLU A 120 18.19 2.21 -8.71
N GLN A 121 17.90 1.75 -7.49
CA GLN A 121 17.66 0.35 -7.13
C GLN A 121 16.22 -0.13 -7.41
N TRP A 122 15.41 0.61 -8.18
CA TRP A 122 14.07 0.14 -8.54
C TRP A 122 14.08 -1.19 -9.30
N THR A 123 15.18 -1.51 -10.02
CA THR A 123 15.45 -2.81 -10.65
C THR A 123 16.07 -3.85 -9.71
N ALA A 124 16.47 -3.47 -8.50
CA ALA A 124 16.85 -4.41 -7.45
C ALA A 124 15.55 -4.98 -6.87
N ALA A 125 14.90 -5.83 -7.66
CA ALA A 125 13.60 -6.44 -7.45
C ALA A 125 13.52 -7.31 -6.18
N TRP A 126 14.62 -7.51 -5.46
CA TRP A 126 14.70 -8.53 -4.40
C TRP A 126 15.50 -8.13 -3.16
N THR A 127 15.98 -6.90 -3.08
CA THR A 127 16.73 -6.43 -1.90
C THR A 127 15.97 -5.33 -1.19
N VAL A 128 15.40 -5.66 -0.03
CA VAL A 128 15.08 -4.67 1.00
C VAL A 128 16.40 -4.38 1.70
N PRO A 129 17.02 -3.18 1.55
CA PRO A 129 18.23 -2.87 2.28
C PRO A 129 17.93 -2.95 3.78
N SER A 130 18.78 -3.61 4.56
CA SER A 130 18.72 -3.52 6.02
C SER A 130 18.88 -2.06 6.41
N ARG A 131 17.83 -1.45 6.99
CA ARG A 131 17.84 -0.04 7.37
C ARG A 131 17.73 0.12 8.88
N PRO A 132 18.34 1.17 9.45
CA PRO A 132 18.34 1.43 10.89
C PRO A 132 17.02 2.01 11.42
N PHE A 133 15.97 2.09 10.59
CA PHE A 133 14.66 2.68 10.93
C PHE A 133 13.56 1.65 10.69
N ALA A 134 12.44 1.77 11.41
CA ALA A 134 11.28 0.89 11.22
C ALA A 134 10.74 1.03 9.79
N SER A 135 10.68 -0.08 9.05
CA SER A 135 10.08 -0.10 7.72
C SER A 135 8.58 -0.30 7.78
N ASP A 136 7.86 0.08 6.72
CA ASP A 136 6.44 -0.27 6.57
C ASP A 136 6.19 -1.79 6.61
N SER A 137 7.16 -2.58 6.13
CA SER A 137 7.13 -4.04 6.21
C SER A 137 7.28 -4.54 7.66
N ASP A 138 8.12 -3.88 8.46
CA ASP A 138 8.29 -4.22 9.87
C ASP A 138 7.04 -3.87 10.68
N LEU A 139 6.44 -2.71 10.39
CA LEU A 139 5.19 -2.31 11.01
C LEU A 139 4.06 -3.29 10.66
N LEU A 140 3.96 -3.74 9.40
CA LEU A 140 3.00 -4.78 9.03
C LEU A 140 3.28 -6.09 9.78
N ALA A 141 4.54 -6.52 9.89
CA ALA A 141 4.89 -7.73 10.66
C ALA A 141 4.53 -7.60 12.15
N GLU A 142 4.71 -6.42 12.75
CA GLU A 142 4.26 -6.14 14.13
C GLU A 142 2.74 -6.20 14.27
N ILE A 143 1.99 -5.73 13.27
CA ILE A 143 0.52 -5.80 13.24
C ILE A 143 0.05 -7.26 13.10
N LEU A 144 0.66 -8.04 12.20
CA LEU A 144 0.35 -9.46 12.01
C LEU A 144 0.61 -10.29 13.27
N GLY A 145 1.65 -9.92 14.03
CA GLY A 145 2.03 -10.61 15.27
C GLY A 145 1.30 -10.13 16.52
N ASP A 146 0.46 -9.10 16.44
CA ASP A 146 -0.25 -8.55 17.59
C ASP A 146 -1.57 -9.30 17.84
N PRO A 147 -1.71 -10.06 18.95
CA PRO A 147 -2.92 -10.82 19.22
C PRO A 147 -4.16 -9.95 19.49
N ASN A 148 -3.99 -8.64 19.68
CA ASN A 148 -5.11 -7.70 19.90
C ASN A 148 -5.59 -7.03 18.61
N LEU A 149 -4.89 -7.23 17.50
CA LEU A 149 -5.27 -6.72 16.19
C LEU A 149 -5.72 -7.89 15.32
N LYS A 150 -6.89 -7.73 14.69
CA LYS A 150 -7.37 -8.68 13.69
C LYS A 150 -6.86 -8.23 12.32
N VAL A 151 -6.29 -9.16 11.57
CA VAL A 151 -5.94 -8.94 10.16
C VAL A 151 -6.62 -10.04 9.34
N ASP A 152 -7.51 -9.64 8.43
CA ASP A 152 -8.20 -10.58 7.55
C ASP A 152 -8.00 -10.25 6.05
N PHE A 153 -7.32 -9.15 5.74
CA PHE A 153 -7.00 -8.79 4.36
C PHE A 153 -5.72 -7.95 4.29
N VAL A 154 -4.82 -8.29 3.37
CA VAL A 154 -3.61 -7.51 3.08
C VAL A 154 -3.47 -7.37 1.57
N LEU A 155 -3.30 -6.14 1.09
CA LEU A 155 -3.04 -5.88 -0.33
C LEU A 155 -1.77 -5.06 -0.55
N GLY A 156 -0.91 -5.56 -1.44
CA GLY A 156 0.23 -4.82 -1.97
C GLY A 156 0.00 -4.39 -3.41
N HIS A 157 0.41 -3.17 -3.76
CA HIS A 157 0.47 -2.71 -5.15
C HIS A 157 1.91 -2.46 -5.59
N SER A 158 2.33 -3.00 -6.74
CA SER A 158 3.66 -2.80 -7.30
C SER A 158 4.76 -3.17 -6.28
N ARG A 159 5.64 -2.24 -5.89
CA ARG A 159 6.64 -2.46 -4.82
C ARG A 159 6.02 -2.83 -3.46
N GLY A 160 4.77 -2.43 -3.22
CA GLY A 160 4.00 -2.84 -2.04
C GLY A 160 3.86 -4.35 -1.92
N CYS A 161 3.81 -5.09 -3.02
CA CYS A 161 3.76 -6.56 -3.02
C CYS A 161 5.00 -7.17 -2.34
N LEU A 162 6.19 -6.66 -2.65
CA LEU A 162 7.44 -7.13 -2.03
C LEU A 162 7.52 -6.79 -0.54
N ARG A 163 6.95 -5.66 -0.13
CA ARG A 163 6.88 -5.25 1.27
C ARG A 163 5.93 -6.15 2.07
N VAL A 164 4.80 -6.52 1.48
CA VAL A 164 3.90 -7.54 2.02
C VAL A 164 4.64 -8.88 2.16
N ALA A 165 5.30 -9.35 1.11
CA ALA A 165 6.08 -10.59 1.16
C ALA A 165 7.17 -10.57 2.25
N HIS A 166 7.88 -9.44 2.40
CA HIS A 166 8.88 -9.26 3.44
C HIS A 166 8.26 -9.32 4.86
N ALA A 167 7.13 -8.65 5.08
CA ALA A 167 6.41 -8.71 6.35
C ALA A 167 5.99 -10.16 6.68
N LEU A 168 5.43 -10.87 5.70
CA LEU A 168 4.98 -12.26 5.86
C LEU A 168 6.12 -13.24 6.13
N SER A 169 7.32 -12.99 5.59
CA SER A 169 8.52 -13.79 5.89
C SER A 169 8.95 -13.69 7.36
N ARG A 170 8.56 -12.61 8.04
CA ARG A 170 8.87 -12.37 9.46
C ARG A 170 7.75 -12.81 10.39
N CYS A 171 6.51 -12.60 9.97
CA CYS A 171 5.33 -12.97 10.72
C CYS A 171 4.26 -13.48 9.74
N PRO A 172 3.96 -14.79 9.75
CA PRO A 172 2.91 -15.35 8.89
C PRO A 172 1.58 -14.66 9.12
N ALA A 173 0.80 -14.48 8.06
CA ALA A 173 -0.56 -13.98 8.18
C ALA A 173 -1.44 -14.98 8.93
N PRO A 174 -2.52 -14.51 9.60
CA PRO A 174 -3.56 -15.39 10.10
C PRO A 174 -4.12 -16.31 8.98
N PRO A 175 -4.53 -17.56 9.28
CA PRO A 175 -5.03 -18.48 8.25
C PRO A 175 -6.25 -17.99 7.47
N ASP A 176 -7.06 -17.11 8.06
CA ASP A 176 -8.24 -16.48 7.46
C ASP A 176 -7.92 -15.15 6.77
N CYS A 177 -6.65 -14.70 6.78
CA CYS A 177 -6.23 -13.48 6.11
C CYS A 177 -5.99 -13.71 4.63
N GLU A 178 -6.78 -13.04 3.80
CA GLU A 178 -6.55 -13.01 2.36
C GLU A 178 -5.37 -12.08 2.02
N VAL A 179 -4.44 -12.57 1.20
CA VAL A 179 -3.29 -11.79 0.72
C VAL A 179 -3.43 -11.57 -0.78
N VAL A 180 -3.54 -10.31 -1.17
CA VAL A 180 -3.70 -9.89 -2.58
C VAL A 180 -2.48 -9.11 -3.04
N THR A 181 -1.95 -9.44 -4.21
CA THR A 181 -0.93 -8.61 -4.88
C THR A 181 -1.48 -8.10 -6.20
N VAL A 182 -1.24 -6.83 -6.50
CA VAL A 182 -1.69 -6.18 -7.74
C VAL A 182 -0.51 -5.50 -8.40
N GLY A 183 -0.31 -5.73 -9.70
CA GLY A 183 0.80 -5.15 -10.45
C GLY A 183 2.17 -5.71 -10.02
N GLY A 184 2.19 -6.90 -9.44
CA GLY A 184 3.42 -7.59 -9.03
C GLY A 184 3.14 -8.99 -8.49
N VAL A 185 3.84 -9.98 -9.04
CA VAL A 185 3.78 -11.38 -8.61
C VAL A 185 5.06 -11.69 -7.84
N VAL A 186 4.94 -12.02 -6.57
CA VAL A 186 6.06 -12.21 -5.65
C VAL A 186 6.00 -13.60 -5.02
N ASP A 187 7.13 -14.07 -4.51
CA ASP A 187 7.18 -15.28 -3.73
C ASP A 187 6.56 -14.99 -2.35
N LEU A 188 5.48 -15.69 -2.02
CA LEU A 188 4.75 -15.57 -0.76
C LEU A 188 4.92 -16.87 0.03
N PRO A 189 5.05 -16.81 1.37
CA PRO A 189 5.18 -18.03 2.17
C PRO A 189 4.00 -18.97 1.93
N LEU A 190 4.25 -20.28 1.82
CA LEU A 190 3.21 -21.30 1.61
C LEU A 190 2.13 -21.32 2.70
N GLU A 191 2.45 -20.79 3.88
CA GLU A 191 1.56 -20.67 5.03
C GLU A 191 0.75 -19.36 5.04
N ALA A 192 0.88 -18.51 4.01
CA ALA A 192 -0.02 -17.39 3.83
C ALA A 192 -1.46 -17.93 3.67
N GLY A 193 -2.44 -17.19 4.20
CA GLY A 193 -3.86 -17.48 3.96
C GLY A 193 -4.21 -17.41 2.47
N PRO A 194 -5.49 -17.31 2.08
CA PRO A 194 -5.89 -17.30 0.67
C PRO A 194 -5.10 -16.26 -0.15
N VAL A 195 -4.30 -16.71 -1.12
CA VAL A 195 -3.45 -15.84 -1.95
C VAL A 195 -4.09 -15.58 -3.30
N ARG A 196 -4.13 -14.31 -3.74
CA ARG A 196 -4.42 -13.92 -5.12
C ARG A 196 -3.38 -12.95 -5.64
N GLN A 197 -2.68 -13.33 -6.70
CA GLN A 197 -1.72 -12.47 -7.37
C GLN A 197 -2.28 -12.03 -8.71
N ILE A 198 -2.30 -10.73 -8.99
CA ILE A 198 -3.05 -10.12 -10.09
C ILE A 198 -2.11 -9.23 -10.90
N LEU A 199 -2.07 -9.45 -12.22
CA LEU A 199 -1.22 -8.70 -13.15
C LEU A 199 -2.03 -8.25 -14.36
N GLY A 200 -1.83 -7.02 -14.82
CA GLY A 200 -2.44 -6.54 -16.06
C GLY A 200 -1.79 -7.19 -17.29
N ALA A 201 -2.57 -7.51 -18.33
CA ALA A 201 -2.05 -8.08 -19.58
C ALA A 201 -1.03 -7.17 -20.31
N TYR A 202 -1.14 -5.85 -20.12
CA TYR A 202 -0.21 -4.85 -20.64
C TYR A 202 0.76 -4.32 -19.59
N ASP A 203 0.80 -4.95 -18.41
CA ASP A 203 1.63 -4.53 -17.30
C ASP A 203 3.08 -5.01 -17.45
N TRP A 204 3.83 -4.37 -18.35
CA TRP A 204 5.26 -4.64 -18.52
C TRP A 204 6.08 -4.29 -17.27
N LEU A 205 5.58 -3.36 -16.46
CA LEU A 205 6.27 -2.87 -15.27
C LEU A 205 6.19 -3.87 -14.11
N GLY A 206 4.98 -4.34 -13.85
CA GLY A 206 4.70 -5.42 -12.95
C GLY A 206 5.40 -6.68 -13.42
N ALA A 207 5.31 -7.03 -14.71
CA ALA A 207 5.98 -8.20 -15.28
C ALA A 207 7.50 -8.18 -15.04
N ALA A 208 8.16 -7.04 -15.24
CA ALA A 208 9.60 -6.88 -14.97
C ALA A 208 9.96 -7.07 -13.48
N ASN A 209 9.02 -6.79 -12.57
CA ASN A 209 9.19 -6.93 -11.12
C ASN A 209 8.58 -8.24 -10.57
N SER A 210 8.20 -9.17 -11.44
CA SER A 210 7.41 -10.36 -11.08
C SER A 210 8.15 -11.69 -11.25
N ARG A 211 7.80 -12.66 -10.41
CA ARG A 211 8.08 -14.09 -10.57
C ARG A 211 6.97 -14.71 -11.42
N LEU A 212 7.03 -14.51 -12.73
CA LEU A 212 5.99 -14.95 -13.67
C LEU A 212 5.85 -16.49 -13.78
N ASP A 213 6.77 -17.24 -13.18
CA ASP A 213 6.69 -18.68 -13.00
C ASP A 213 5.69 -19.12 -11.92
N LEU A 214 5.23 -18.20 -11.07
CA LEU A 214 4.24 -18.45 -10.02
C LEU A 214 2.81 -18.31 -10.53
N GLU A 215 1.85 -18.94 -9.84
CA GLU A 215 0.43 -18.80 -10.14
C GLU A 215 -0.04 -17.35 -9.93
N HIS A 216 -0.71 -16.81 -10.95
CA HIS A 216 -1.28 -15.47 -10.94
C HIS A 216 -2.42 -15.37 -11.96
N GLN A 217 -3.29 -14.39 -11.73
CA GLN A 217 -4.38 -14.01 -12.62
C GLN A 217 -3.93 -12.88 -13.53
N VAL A 218 -4.27 -12.98 -14.81
CA VAL A 218 -3.99 -11.94 -15.80
C VAL A 218 -5.28 -11.22 -16.17
N VAL A 219 -5.32 -9.90 -16.00
CA VAL A 219 -6.47 -9.06 -16.31
C VAL A 219 -6.35 -8.53 -17.74
N PRO A 220 -7.25 -8.92 -18.67
CA PRO A 220 -7.19 -8.45 -20.05
C PRO A 220 -7.33 -6.93 -20.14
N ALA A 221 -6.65 -6.33 -21.12
CA ALA A 221 -6.73 -4.90 -21.40
C ALA A 221 -6.38 -3.95 -20.21
N SER A 222 -5.62 -4.44 -19.23
CA SER A 222 -5.14 -3.64 -18.09
C SER A 222 -3.61 -3.55 -18.06
N GLY A 223 -3.10 -2.39 -17.66
CA GLY A 223 -1.69 -2.09 -17.44
C GLY A 223 -1.33 -2.04 -15.94
N HIS A 224 -0.27 -1.31 -15.61
CA HIS A 224 0.27 -1.23 -14.23
C HIS A 224 -0.50 -0.30 -13.30
N HIS A 225 -1.12 0.75 -13.84
CA HIS A 225 -1.71 1.80 -13.02
C HIS A 225 -3.15 1.48 -12.64
N LEU A 226 -3.58 2.09 -11.54
CA LEU A 226 -4.94 2.02 -11.00
C LEU A 226 -5.75 3.28 -11.30
N ASN A 227 -5.15 4.29 -11.95
CA ASN A 227 -5.85 5.53 -12.30
C ASN A 227 -6.87 5.31 -13.43
N PRO A 228 -8.19 5.42 -13.17
CA PRO A 228 -9.25 5.20 -14.16
C PRO A 228 -9.34 6.32 -15.21
N GLN A 229 -8.69 7.47 -14.99
CA GLN A 229 -8.64 8.58 -15.96
C GLN A 229 -7.72 8.28 -17.15
N LEU A 230 -6.90 7.24 -17.04
CA LEU A 230 -5.98 6.80 -18.08
C LEU A 230 -6.48 5.49 -18.71
N PRO A 231 -6.30 5.30 -20.04
CA PRO A 231 -6.72 4.07 -20.71
C PRO A 231 -5.94 2.88 -20.16
N PHE A 232 -6.59 1.72 -20.14
CA PHE A 232 -6.01 0.45 -19.67
C PHE A 232 -5.67 0.45 -18.16
N ALA A 233 -6.40 1.19 -17.34
CA ALA A 233 -6.30 1.04 -15.89
C ALA A 233 -6.67 -0.38 -15.44
N LEU A 234 -6.00 -0.88 -14.41
CA LEU A 234 -6.46 -2.06 -13.67
C LEU A 234 -7.49 -1.62 -12.64
N ASN A 235 -8.75 -2.00 -12.86
CA ASN A 235 -9.86 -1.60 -12.00
C ASN A 235 -9.97 -2.52 -10.78
N LEU A 236 -9.65 -2.00 -9.59
CA LEU A 236 -9.71 -2.76 -8.35
C LEU A 236 -11.11 -3.30 -8.03
N SER A 237 -12.17 -2.56 -8.37
CA SER A 237 -13.54 -3.01 -8.12
C SER A 237 -13.96 -4.23 -8.95
N GLU A 238 -13.28 -4.50 -10.06
CA GLU A 238 -13.56 -5.66 -10.92
C GLU A 238 -12.79 -6.91 -10.49
N VAL A 239 -11.68 -6.74 -9.76
CA VAL A 239 -10.77 -7.84 -9.41
C VAL A 239 -10.78 -8.18 -7.92
N LEU A 240 -11.17 -7.24 -7.06
CA LEU A 240 -11.43 -7.49 -5.65
C LEU A 240 -12.85 -8.05 -5.48
N PRO A 241 -13.10 -8.83 -4.42
CA PRO A 241 -14.43 -9.39 -4.22
C PRO A 241 -15.39 -8.24 -3.97
N ALA A 242 -16.46 -8.15 -4.76
CA ALA A 242 -17.59 -7.32 -4.39
C ALA A 242 -18.16 -7.86 -3.06
N THR A 243 -18.47 -6.97 -2.12
CA THR A 243 -19.10 -7.32 -0.85
C THR A 243 -20.32 -8.23 -1.08
N ILE A 244 -20.43 -9.30 -0.28
CA ILE A 244 -21.66 -10.11 -0.14
C ILE A 244 -22.62 -9.37 0.79
#